data_AF-A0A6M3JCF6-F1
#
_entry.id   AF-A0A6M3JCF6-F1
#
_cell.length_a   1.000
_cell.length_b   1.000
_cell.length_c   1.000
_cell.angle_alpha   90.00
_cell.angle_beta   90.00
_cell.angle_gamma   90.00
#
_symmetry.space_group_name_H-M   'P 1'
#
loop_
_entity.id
_entity.type
_entity.pdbx_description
1 polymer ?
#
loop_
_entity_poly.entity_id
_entity_poly.type
_entity_poly.pdbx_seq_one_letter_code
_entity_poly.pdbx_strand_id
1 'polypeptide(L)'
;MGGSSGGGGDTQTTVRYAPYVEAQHSTFLSLVASSRDTALVSSPFAGYTDIVVDAAFFGTGYLISSFPSLYDMYGKFMAGLDIDTLWTQIFEDTVNSPEVDALILAESSLMDDDIDTNSIPRLQVGMRDVNAVMGSSYIVGRAIIEDAKVKALAKYSADLRYRLIPIASARWSTHLEWNKGMVGVYAELMKLYFSAKIDVDEANYSMASKNKLWPFTVLDFERAALGALQGAINSKTDVAGASTASKVIGGALSGAAMGAMVGSQFTQTAATSTAPATTYAGTGAGVGAVLGIAAALTY
;
A
#
# COMPACT_ATOMS: atom_id res chain seq x y z
N MET A 1 -29.20 85.67 9.99
CA MET A 1 -30.47 84.95 9.75
C MET A 1 -30.79 85.04 8.27
N GLY A 2 -31.02 83.89 7.63
CA GLY A 2 -31.29 83.81 6.19
C GLY A 2 -30.89 82.44 5.64
N GLY A 3 -31.55 81.38 6.14
CA GLY A 3 -31.36 80.02 5.64
C GLY A 3 -32.04 79.84 4.28
N SER A 4 -31.29 79.32 3.31
CA SER A 4 -31.83 78.78 2.06
C SER A 4 -31.63 77.27 2.10
N SER A 5 -32.69 76.54 2.44
CA SER A 5 -32.77 75.09 2.33
C SER A 5 -33.18 74.73 0.90
N GLY A 6 -32.21 74.43 0.05
CA GLY A 6 -32.44 73.84 -1.26
C GLY A 6 -32.88 72.38 -1.10
N GLY A 7 -34.16 72.12 -1.28
CA GLY A 7 -34.76 70.79 -1.22
C GLY A 7 -34.19 69.86 -2.28
N GLY A 8 -33.50 68.82 -1.83
CA GLY A 8 -33.24 67.63 -2.64
C GLY A 8 -34.57 66.90 -2.83
N GLY A 9 -35.22 67.17 -3.96
CA GLY A 9 -36.40 66.45 -4.40
C GLY A 9 -36.02 64.99 -4.65
N ASP A 10 -36.54 64.11 -3.81
CA ASP A 10 -36.64 62.69 -4.08
C ASP A 10 -37.64 62.53 -5.23
N THR A 11 -37.16 62.67 -6.47
CA THR A 11 -37.99 62.42 -7.66
C THR A 11 -38.20 60.92 -7.77
N GLN A 12 -39.15 60.40 -7.00
CA GLN A 12 -39.73 59.09 -7.25
C GLN A 12 -40.46 59.16 -8.60
N THR A 13 -39.77 58.83 -9.68
CA THR A 13 -40.36 58.61 -10.98
C THR A 13 -41.12 57.29 -10.94
N THR A 14 -42.39 57.34 -10.52
CA THR A 14 -43.29 56.19 -10.63
C THR A 14 -43.68 56.01 -12.10
N VAL A 15 -43.03 55.05 -12.77
CA VAL A 15 -43.46 54.62 -14.10
C VAL A 15 -44.73 53.79 -13.94
N ARG A 16 -45.86 54.32 -14.42
CA ARG A 16 -47.14 53.59 -14.44
C ARG A 16 -47.29 52.88 -15.77
N TYR A 17 -47.63 51.60 -15.71
CA TYR A 17 -47.91 50.79 -16.89
C TYR A 17 -49.43 50.65 -17.07
N ALA A 18 -49.86 50.06 -18.18
CA ALA A 18 -51.27 49.74 -18.33
C ALA A 18 -51.71 48.73 -17.24
N PRO A 19 -52.95 48.80 -16.71
CA PRO A 19 -53.39 48.00 -15.57
C PRO A 19 -53.16 46.49 -15.72
N TYR A 20 -53.26 45.96 -16.94
CA TYR A 20 -52.99 44.55 -17.23
C TYR A 20 -51.49 44.20 -17.12
N VAL A 21 -50.58 45.13 -17.44
CA VAL A 21 -49.12 44.94 -17.30
C VAL A 21 -48.72 45.00 -15.83
N GLU A 22 -49.30 45.93 -15.06
CA GLU A 22 -49.05 46.03 -13.61
C GLU A 22 -49.56 44.79 -12.86
N ALA A 23 -50.71 44.25 -13.27
CA ALA A 23 -51.22 42.98 -12.74
C ALA A 23 -50.28 41.79 -13.06
N GLN A 24 -49.68 41.76 -14.25
CA GLN A 24 -48.71 40.72 -14.61
C GLN A 24 -47.37 40.89 -13.90
N HIS A 25 -46.85 42.12 -13.76
CA HIS A 25 -45.63 42.41 -13.00
C HIS A 25 -45.78 42.05 -11.51
N SER A 26 -46.91 42.40 -10.88
CA SER A 26 -47.18 42.05 -9.49
C SER A 26 -47.32 40.53 -9.29
N THR A 27 -47.95 39.83 -10.24
CA THR A 27 -48.01 38.35 -10.24
C THR A 27 -46.63 37.73 -10.36
N PHE A 28 -45.80 38.21 -11.29
CA PHE A 28 -44.43 37.75 -11.48
C PHE A 28 -43.55 37.98 -10.24
N LEU A 29 -43.59 39.18 -9.65
CA LEU A 29 -42.85 39.50 -8.42
C LEU A 29 -43.28 38.61 -7.25
N SER A 30 -44.58 38.36 -7.09
CA SER A 30 -45.11 37.47 -6.05
C SER A 30 -44.64 36.02 -6.24
N LEU A 31 -44.57 35.57 -7.50
CA LEU A 31 -44.10 34.22 -7.85
C LEU A 31 -42.59 34.04 -7.63
N VAL A 32 -41.80 35.06 -7.97
CA VAL A 32 -40.34 35.08 -7.72
C VAL A 32 -40.06 35.08 -6.21
N ALA A 33 -40.76 35.92 -5.44
CA ALA A 33 -40.61 35.96 -3.98
C ALA A 33 -40.97 34.62 -3.32
N SER A 34 -42.08 34.00 -3.73
CA SER A 34 -42.50 32.67 -3.24
C SER A 34 -41.47 31.57 -3.58
N SER A 35 -40.92 31.61 -4.79
CA SER A 35 -39.91 30.66 -5.25
C SER A 35 -38.57 30.84 -4.53
N ARG A 36 -38.17 32.08 -4.24
CA ARG A 36 -37.00 32.41 -3.40
C ARG A 36 -37.16 31.83 -2.01
N ASP A 37 -38.29 32.09 -1.34
CA ASP A 37 -38.50 31.65 0.04
C ASP A 37 -38.49 30.11 0.13
N THR A 38 -39.05 29.43 -0.86
CA THR A 38 -38.99 27.97 -0.99
C THR A 38 -37.56 27.45 -1.21
N ALA A 39 -36.79 28.10 -2.08
CA ALA A 39 -35.41 27.72 -2.38
C ALA A 39 -34.44 27.99 -1.22
N LEU A 40 -34.65 29.07 -0.45
CA LEU A 40 -33.83 29.42 0.72
C LEU A 40 -33.99 28.42 1.87
N VAL A 41 -35.19 27.87 2.06
CA VAL A 41 -35.48 26.90 3.12
C VAL A 41 -34.81 25.55 2.85
N SER A 42 -34.49 25.23 1.59
CA SER A 42 -33.98 23.92 1.18
C SER A 42 -32.74 24.04 0.31
N SER A 43 -31.56 24.12 0.93
CA SER A 43 -30.30 24.02 0.18
C SER A 43 -30.06 22.57 -0.28
N PRO A 44 -29.74 22.34 -1.57
CA PRO A 44 -29.44 21.01 -2.08
C PRO A 44 -28.13 20.43 -1.51
N PHE A 45 -27.32 21.27 -0.83
CA PHE A 45 -26.05 20.88 -0.22
C PHE A 45 -26.16 20.63 1.30
N ALA A 46 -27.32 20.90 1.91
CA ALA A 46 -27.50 20.80 3.37
C ALA A 46 -27.48 19.35 3.89
N GLY A 47 -27.79 18.37 3.03
CA GLY A 47 -27.74 16.94 3.37
C GLY A 47 -26.40 16.27 3.09
N TYR A 48 -25.38 17.02 2.63
CA TYR A 48 -24.07 16.46 2.37
C TYR A 48 -23.40 16.06 3.69
N THR A 49 -22.94 14.82 3.76
CA THR A 49 -22.15 14.31 4.89
C THR A 49 -20.71 14.19 4.45
N ASP A 50 -19.80 14.71 5.28
CA ASP A 50 -18.38 14.69 4.97
C ASP A 50 -17.88 13.26 4.81
N ILE A 51 -17.12 13.03 3.75
CA ILE A 51 -16.51 11.71 3.52
C ILE A 51 -15.30 11.59 4.44
N VAL A 52 -15.31 10.57 5.31
CA VAL A 52 -14.22 10.28 6.26
C VAL A 52 -13.24 9.29 5.63
N VAL A 53 -12.21 9.80 4.96
CA VAL A 53 -11.17 8.99 4.29
C VAL A 53 -10.40 8.10 5.27
N ASP A 54 -10.15 8.60 6.47
CA ASP A 54 -9.26 7.97 7.45
C ASP A 54 -9.81 6.61 7.90
N ALA A 55 -11.13 6.50 8.09
CA ALA A 55 -11.79 5.26 8.46
C ALA A 55 -11.77 4.20 7.33
N ALA A 56 -11.72 4.64 6.07
CA ALA A 56 -11.66 3.74 4.91
C ALA A 56 -10.25 3.17 4.69
N PHE A 57 -9.20 3.94 5.00
CA PHE A 57 -7.81 3.50 4.84
C PHE A 57 -7.26 2.75 6.05
N PHE A 58 -7.59 3.19 7.27
CA PHE A 58 -7.00 2.65 8.49
C PHE A 58 -7.94 1.73 9.28
N GLY A 59 -9.22 1.66 8.88
CA GLY A 59 -10.25 0.97 9.64
C GLY A 59 -10.74 1.79 10.84
N THR A 60 -11.66 1.22 11.60
CA THR A 60 -12.21 1.88 12.79
C THR A 60 -11.22 1.79 13.96
N GLY A 61 -10.92 2.93 14.59
CA GLY A 61 -10.08 2.99 15.80
C GLY A 61 -8.59 3.23 15.58
N TYR A 62 -8.12 3.23 14.33
CA TYR A 62 -6.73 3.56 14.00
C TYR A 62 -6.62 4.99 13.49
N LEU A 63 -5.59 5.70 13.96
CA LEU A 63 -5.26 7.05 13.51
C LEU A 63 -3.98 6.98 12.67
N ILE A 64 -3.72 8.02 11.87
CA ILE A 64 -2.45 8.11 11.13
C ILE A 64 -1.23 8.07 12.06
N SER A 65 -1.37 8.56 13.30
CA SER A 65 -0.34 8.49 14.34
C SER A 65 -0.08 7.07 14.86
N SER A 66 -1.00 6.13 14.62
CA SER A 66 -0.81 4.72 14.93
C SER A 66 0.16 4.04 13.96
N PHE A 67 0.44 4.67 12.82
CA PHE A 67 1.40 4.17 11.85
C PHE A 67 2.75 4.87 12.02
N PRO A 68 3.87 4.10 12.05
CA PRO A 68 5.20 4.69 12.13
C PRO A 68 5.47 5.55 10.90
N SER A 69 6.13 6.69 11.09
CA SER A 69 6.49 7.54 9.95
C SER A 69 7.40 6.78 8.98
N LEU A 70 7.40 7.17 7.70
CA LEU A 70 8.33 6.59 6.72
C LEU A 70 9.79 6.74 7.17
N TYR A 71 10.09 7.84 7.88
CA TYR A 71 11.39 8.07 8.51
C TYR A 71 11.66 7.13 9.69
N ASP A 72 10.65 6.75 10.48
CA ASP A 72 10.80 5.77 11.57
C ASP A 72 10.97 4.34 11.01
N MET A 73 10.26 3.98 9.94
CA MET A 73 10.48 2.68 9.26
C MET A 73 11.86 2.63 8.59
N TYR A 74 12.23 3.66 7.84
CA TYR A 74 13.54 3.73 7.20
C TYR A 74 14.66 3.89 8.23
N GLY A 75 14.41 4.64 9.30
CA GLY A 75 15.34 4.85 10.40
C GLY A 75 15.55 3.59 11.22
N LYS A 76 14.49 2.85 11.57
CA LYS A 76 14.60 1.52 12.21
C LYS A 76 15.24 0.50 11.29
N PHE A 77 14.96 0.56 9.98
CA PHE A 77 15.66 -0.25 9.00
C PHE A 77 17.16 0.09 9.02
N MET A 78 17.56 1.35 8.82
CA MET A 78 18.97 1.74 8.75
C MET A 78 19.71 1.62 10.09
N ALA A 79 19.05 1.84 11.22
CA ALA A 79 19.64 1.75 12.55
C ALA A 79 19.68 0.31 13.09
N GLY A 80 18.74 -0.53 12.67
CA GLY A 80 18.72 -1.96 13.00
C GLY A 80 19.50 -2.82 12.00
N LEU A 81 19.86 -2.27 10.84
CA LEU A 81 20.66 -2.95 9.83
C LEU A 81 22.13 -2.94 10.20
N ASP A 82 22.49 -3.88 11.06
CA ASP A 82 23.86 -4.31 11.22
C ASP A 82 24.16 -5.38 10.16
N ILE A 83 24.89 -4.98 9.11
CA ILE A 83 25.24 -5.82 7.97
C ILE A 83 26.05 -7.04 8.41
N ASP A 84 26.96 -6.86 9.37
CA ASP A 84 27.84 -7.92 9.84
C ASP A 84 27.05 -8.91 10.70
N THR A 85 26.23 -8.41 11.63
CA THR A 85 25.36 -9.29 12.44
C THR A 85 24.37 -10.07 11.59
N LEU A 86 23.73 -9.43 10.60
CA LEU A 86 22.78 -10.09 9.70
C LEU A 86 23.49 -11.15 8.83
N TRP A 87 24.67 -10.83 8.31
CA TRP A 87 25.45 -11.78 7.53
C TRP A 87 25.87 -12.97 8.40
N THR A 88 26.40 -12.73 9.59
CA THR A 88 26.80 -13.79 10.51
C THR A 88 25.62 -14.68 10.88
N GLN A 89 24.46 -14.12 11.20
CA GLN A 89 23.27 -14.93 11.52
C GLN A 89 22.85 -15.81 10.33
N ILE A 90 22.72 -15.23 9.14
CA ILE A 90 22.33 -15.99 7.94
C ILE A 90 23.39 -17.04 7.58
N PHE A 91 24.66 -16.71 7.74
CA PHE A 91 25.76 -17.62 7.51
C PHE A 91 25.71 -18.80 8.49
N GLU A 92 25.54 -18.55 9.79
CA GLU A 92 25.39 -19.59 10.81
C GLU A 92 24.18 -20.48 10.54
N ASP A 93 23.02 -19.88 10.28
CA ASP A 93 21.76 -20.58 9.99
C ASP A 93 21.78 -21.40 8.70
N THR A 94 22.76 -21.18 7.82
CA THR A 94 22.79 -21.84 6.51
C THR A 94 23.99 -22.80 6.39
N VAL A 95 25.16 -22.41 6.89
CA VAL A 95 26.41 -23.18 6.75
C VAL A 95 26.68 -24.06 7.97
N ASN A 96 26.33 -23.59 9.16
CA ASN A 96 26.54 -24.30 10.43
C ASN A 96 25.21 -24.82 11.01
N SER A 97 24.22 -25.01 10.14
CA SER A 97 22.89 -25.52 10.51
C SER A 97 22.99 -26.98 10.98
N PRO A 98 22.16 -27.41 11.95
CA PRO A 98 22.16 -28.81 12.43
C PRO A 98 21.89 -29.83 11.32
N GLU A 99 21.18 -29.46 10.25
CA GLU A 99 20.94 -30.29 9.07
C GLU A 99 22.23 -30.59 8.30
N VAL A 100 23.16 -29.64 8.25
CA VAL A 100 24.48 -29.81 7.62
C VAL A 100 25.30 -30.82 8.42
N ASP A 101 25.30 -30.69 9.74
CA ASP A 101 26.01 -31.62 10.61
C ASP A 101 25.39 -33.03 10.58
N ALA A 102 24.07 -33.13 10.46
CA ALA A 102 23.37 -34.40 10.27
C ALA A 102 23.77 -35.10 8.95
N LEU A 103 23.93 -34.34 7.86
CA LEU A 103 24.42 -34.87 6.58
C LEU A 103 25.87 -35.34 6.67
N ILE A 104 26.74 -34.59 7.34
CA ILE A 104 28.14 -34.99 7.57
C ILE A 104 28.21 -36.28 8.40
N LEU A 105 27.35 -36.42 9.42
CA LEU A 105 27.28 -37.60 10.25
C LEU A 105 26.76 -38.81 9.47
N ALA A 106 25.72 -38.63 8.64
CA ALA A 106 25.21 -39.68 7.78
C ALA A 106 26.28 -40.18 6.79
N GLU A 107 27.05 -39.27 6.17
CA GLU A 107 28.17 -39.63 5.30
C GLU A 107 29.27 -40.38 6.06
N SER A 108 29.59 -39.97 7.29
CA SER A 108 30.53 -40.70 8.15
C SER A 108 30.08 -42.14 8.39
N SER A 109 28.79 -42.35 8.65
CA SER A 109 28.23 -43.68 8.88
C SER A 109 28.35 -44.57 7.65
N LEU A 110 28.10 -44.03 6.44
CA LEU A 110 28.26 -44.77 5.20
C LEU A 110 29.72 -45.18 4.95
N MET A 111 30.67 -44.30 5.28
CA MET A 111 32.09 -44.62 5.18
C MET A 111 32.52 -45.68 6.21
N ASP A 112 31.97 -45.63 7.43
CA ASP A 112 32.22 -46.66 8.45
C ASP A 112 31.73 -48.04 7.99
N ASP A 113 30.51 -48.10 7.46
CA ASP A 113 29.93 -49.34 6.96
C ASP A 113 30.76 -49.97 5.82
N ASP A 114 31.29 -49.16 4.90
CA ASP A 114 32.17 -49.64 3.83
C ASP A 114 33.53 -50.12 4.36
N ILE A 115 34.08 -49.45 5.37
CA ILE A 115 35.34 -49.86 5.99
C ILE A 115 35.19 -51.21 6.70
N ASP A 116 34.13 -51.39 7.48
CA ASP A 116 33.88 -52.60 8.24
C ASP A 116 33.47 -53.78 7.37
N THR A 117 32.69 -53.52 6.32
CA THR A 117 32.16 -54.59 5.44
C THR A 117 33.14 -55.00 4.35
N ASN A 118 33.89 -54.06 3.78
CA ASN A 118 34.74 -54.31 2.61
C ASN A 118 36.23 -54.13 2.90
N SER A 119 36.65 -52.99 3.44
CA SER A 119 38.07 -52.62 3.47
C SER A 119 38.88 -53.41 4.49
N ILE A 120 38.42 -53.48 5.75
CA ILE A 120 39.11 -54.22 6.83
C ILE A 120 39.13 -55.73 6.53
N PRO A 121 38.04 -56.38 6.10
CA PRO A 121 38.06 -57.81 5.77
C PRO A 121 39.03 -58.14 4.62
N ARG A 122 39.09 -57.30 3.57
CA ARG A 122 40.05 -57.49 2.47
C ARG A 122 41.49 -57.34 2.94
N LEU A 123 41.78 -56.36 3.80
CA LEU A 123 43.09 -56.19 4.42
C LEU A 123 43.48 -57.42 5.25
N GLN A 124 42.54 -57.94 6.04
CA GLN A 124 42.77 -59.12 6.89
C GLN A 124 43.06 -60.37 6.07
N VAL A 125 42.34 -60.60 4.97
CA VAL A 125 42.63 -61.73 4.05
C VAL A 125 44.00 -61.57 3.41
N GLY A 126 44.33 -60.38 2.89
CA GLY A 126 45.64 -60.13 2.28
C GLY A 126 46.81 -60.30 3.27
N MET A 127 46.65 -59.84 4.51
CA MET A 127 47.68 -60.02 5.55
C MET A 127 47.77 -61.46 6.05
N ARG A 128 46.69 -62.24 5.96
CA ARG A 128 46.68 -63.68 6.28
C ARG A 128 47.51 -64.47 5.28
N ASP A 129 47.42 -64.13 4.00
CA ASP A 129 48.19 -64.81 2.95
C ASP A 129 49.72 -64.60 3.11
N VAL A 130 50.12 -63.49 3.73
CA VAL A 130 51.54 -63.18 4.06
C VAL A 130 51.88 -63.47 5.53
N ASN A 131 50.96 -64.10 6.28
CA ASN A 131 51.11 -64.45 7.69
C ASN A 131 51.50 -63.28 8.63
N ALA A 132 51.03 -62.07 8.30
CA ALA A 132 51.39 -60.82 8.98
C ALA A 132 50.23 -60.21 9.81
N VAL A 133 49.13 -60.95 10.01
CA VAL A 133 47.90 -60.49 10.69
C VAL A 133 48.13 -60.09 12.14
N MET A 134 49.09 -60.71 12.82
CA MET A 134 49.44 -60.42 14.22
C MET A 134 50.62 -59.43 14.36
N GLY A 135 51.11 -58.89 13.25
CA GLY A 135 52.24 -57.98 13.21
C GLY A 135 51.84 -56.51 13.30
N SER A 136 52.81 -55.65 13.60
CA SER A 136 52.64 -54.18 13.55
C SER A 136 52.19 -53.69 12.18
N SER A 137 52.53 -54.41 11.10
CA SER A 137 52.09 -54.12 9.72
C SER A 137 50.58 -54.13 9.53
N TYR A 138 49.85 -55.01 10.23
CA TYR A 138 48.38 -55.06 10.16
C TYR A 138 47.75 -53.83 10.85
N ILE A 139 48.26 -53.47 12.03
CA ILE A 139 47.80 -52.29 12.78
C ILE A 139 48.07 -51.01 11.98
N VAL A 140 49.26 -50.88 11.37
CA VAL A 140 49.60 -49.75 10.51
C VAL A 140 48.69 -49.69 9.27
N GLY A 141 48.42 -50.83 8.63
CA GLY A 141 47.52 -50.89 7.48
C GLY A 141 46.10 -50.44 7.82
N ARG A 142 45.57 -50.86 8.98
CA ARG A 142 44.26 -50.42 9.48
C ARG A 142 44.26 -48.92 9.79
N ALA A 143 45.29 -48.41 10.45
CA ALA A 143 45.41 -46.99 10.76
C ALA A 143 45.45 -46.11 9.50
N ILE A 144 46.07 -46.57 8.41
CA ILE A 144 46.06 -45.85 7.12
C ILE A 144 44.65 -45.78 6.52
N ILE A 145 43.85 -46.84 6.64
CA ILE A 145 42.45 -46.85 6.16
C ILE A 145 41.59 -45.88 6.98
N GLU A 146 41.71 -45.90 8.31
CA GLU A 146 40.98 -44.99 9.20
C GLU A 146 41.42 -43.52 8.99
N ASP A 147 42.71 -43.25 8.77
CA ASP A 147 43.21 -41.91 8.42
C ASP A 147 42.69 -41.42 7.07
N ALA A 148 42.59 -42.32 6.07
CA ALA A 148 42.00 -41.99 4.77
C ALA A 148 40.52 -41.58 4.91
N LYS A 149 39.77 -42.25 5.80
CA LYS A 149 38.39 -41.87 6.13
C LYS A 149 38.32 -40.45 6.71
N VAL A 150 39.12 -40.16 7.74
CA VAL A 150 39.12 -38.84 8.40
C VAL A 150 39.41 -37.73 7.39
N LYS A 151 40.38 -37.94 6.49
CA LYS A 151 40.70 -37.00 5.42
C LYS A 151 39.57 -36.85 4.41
N ALA A 152 38.91 -37.94 4.03
CA ALA A 152 37.78 -37.91 3.09
C ALA A 152 36.56 -37.19 3.69
N LEU A 153 36.23 -37.46 4.96
CA LEU A 153 35.16 -36.78 5.69
C LEU A 153 35.46 -35.29 5.86
N ALA A 154 36.69 -34.93 6.23
CA ALA A 154 37.10 -33.52 6.33
C ALA A 154 36.93 -32.80 4.97
N LYS A 155 37.32 -33.44 3.86
CA LYS A 155 37.13 -32.90 2.52
C LYS A 155 35.65 -32.75 2.16
N TYR A 156 34.81 -33.74 2.47
CA TYR A 156 33.37 -33.69 2.23
C TYR A 156 32.71 -32.55 3.00
N SER A 157 33.02 -32.42 4.30
CA SER A 157 32.50 -31.35 5.14
C SER A 157 32.89 -29.96 4.60
N ALA A 158 34.13 -29.79 4.16
CA ALA A 158 34.62 -28.54 3.59
C ALA A 158 33.96 -28.22 2.23
N ASP A 159 33.80 -29.20 1.34
CA ASP A 159 33.13 -29.01 0.05
C ASP A 159 31.66 -28.65 0.23
N LEU A 160 30.95 -29.36 1.12
CA LEU A 160 29.55 -29.09 1.42
C LEU A 160 29.38 -27.67 1.98
N ARG A 161 30.17 -27.28 2.98
CA ARG A 161 30.13 -25.92 3.54
C ARG A 161 30.47 -24.86 2.50
N TYR A 162 31.48 -25.09 1.65
CA TYR A 162 31.85 -24.17 0.57
C TYR A 162 30.71 -23.98 -0.44
N ARG A 163 29.99 -25.05 -0.79
CA ARG A 163 28.81 -24.97 -1.68
C ARG A 163 27.63 -24.23 -1.08
N LEU A 164 27.54 -24.13 0.25
CA LEU A 164 26.48 -23.40 0.94
C LEU A 164 26.75 -21.89 1.04
N ILE A 165 28.00 -21.43 0.92
CA ILE A 165 28.36 -20.00 0.93
C ILE A 165 27.56 -19.17 -0.10
N PRO A 166 27.47 -19.54 -1.40
CA PRO A 166 26.69 -18.78 -2.36
C PRO A 166 25.18 -18.79 -2.04
N ILE A 167 24.67 -19.84 -1.38
CA ILE A 167 23.27 -19.92 -0.94
C ILE A 167 23.02 -18.94 0.20
N ALA A 168 23.92 -18.85 1.17
CA ALA A 168 23.85 -17.85 2.24
C ALA A 168 23.89 -16.43 1.68
N SER A 169 24.74 -16.17 0.67
CA SER A 169 24.78 -14.90 -0.07
C SER A 169 23.46 -14.55 -0.76
N ALA A 170 22.84 -15.52 -1.44
CA ALA A 170 21.54 -15.32 -2.07
C ALA A 170 20.41 -15.09 -1.03
N ARG A 171 20.46 -15.77 0.12
CA ARG A 171 19.49 -15.58 1.21
C ARG A 171 19.62 -14.18 1.82
N TRP A 172 20.84 -13.71 2.01
CA TRP A 172 21.11 -12.35 2.50
C TRP A 172 20.61 -11.27 1.54
N SER A 173 20.90 -11.38 0.24
CA SER A 173 20.40 -10.42 -0.76
C SER A 173 18.87 -10.41 -0.84
N THR A 174 18.23 -11.57 -0.76
CA THR A 174 16.77 -11.69 -0.72
C THR A 174 16.17 -10.99 0.49
N HIS A 175 16.79 -11.12 1.68
CA HIS A 175 16.33 -10.46 2.90
C HIS A 175 16.42 -8.93 2.78
N LEU A 176 17.49 -8.41 2.17
CA LEU A 176 17.65 -6.98 1.91
C LEU A 176 16.61 -6.45 0.91
N GLU A 177 16.38 -7.18 -0.18
CA GLU A 177 15.41 -6.77 -1.19
C GLU A 177 13.98 -6.81 -0.65
N TRP A 178 13.64 -7.79 0.19
CA TRP A 178 12.34 -7.84 0.87
C TRP A 178 12.11 -6.61 1.75
N ASN A 179 13.09 -6.26 2.60
CA ASN A 179 12.97 -5.08 3.46
C ASN A 179 12.83 -3.78 2.67
N LYS A 180 13.63 -3.61 1.62
CA LYS A 180 13.53 -2.48 0.69
C LYS A 180 12.17 -2.42 0.01
N GLY A 181 11.64 -3.57 -0.42
CA GLY A 181 10.31 -3.69 -1.01
C GLY A 181 9.20 -3.27 -0.05
N MET A 182 9.26 -3.69 1.21
CA MET A 182 8.30 -3.28 2.24
C MET A 182 8.27 -1.76 2.48
N VAL A 183 9.45 -1.12 2.56
CA VAL A 183 9.54 0.34 2.69
C VAL A 183 8.98 1.04 1.45
N GLY A 184 9.24 0.50 0.25
CA GLY A 184 8.71 1.02 -1.00
C GLY A 184 7.17 0.97 -1.07
N VAL A 185 6.59 -0.20 -0.78
CA VAL A 185 5.12 -0.38 -0.76
C VAL A 185 4.46 0.54 0.26
N TYR A 186 5.07 0.69 1.45
CA TYR A 186 4.55 1.59 2.46
C TYR A 186 4.59 3.06 2.01
N ALA A 187 5.67 3.49 1.34
CA ALA A 187 5.76 4.84 0.78
C ALA A 187 4.66 5.09 -0.28
N GLU A 188 4.40 4.10 -1.14
CA GLU A 188 3.34 4.18 -2.15
C GLU A 188 1.94 4.24 -1.51
N LEU A 189 1.69 3.44 -0.47
CA LEU A 189 0.42 3.47 0.26
C LEU A 189 0.18 4.82 0.94
N MET A 190 1.22 5.40 1.56
CA MET A 190 1.14 6.73 2.16
C MET A 190 0.90 7.82 1.11
N LYS A 191 1.56 7.73 -0.05
CA LYS A 191 1.32 8.65 -1.17
C LYS A 191 -0.13 8.56 -1.67
N LEU A 192 -0.67 7.36 -1.81
CA LEU A 192 -2.07 7.14 -2.20
C LEU A 192 -3.03 7.74 -1.18
N TYR A 193 -2.79 7.51 0.11
CA TYR A 193 -3.59 8.08 1.19
C TYR A 193 -3.61 9.61 1.13
N PHE A 194 -2.46 10.28 1.06
CA PHE A 194 -2.41 11.74 1.01
C PHE A 194 -3.07 12.31 -0.25
N SER A 195 -2.91 11.65 -1.40
CA SER A 195 -3.60 12.04 -2.63
C SER A 195 -5.12 11.99 -2.45
N ALA A 196 -5.64 10.86 -1.95
CA ALA A 196 -7.07 10.68 -1.73
C ALA A 196 -7.62 11.66 -0.68
N LYS A 197 -6.84 11.94 0.38
CA LYS A 197 -7.22 12.89 1.43
C LYS A 197 -7.39 14.30 0.87
N ILE A 198 -6.44 14.77 0.06
CA ILE A 198 -6.52 16.09 -0.58
C ILE A 198 -7.76 16.20 -1.47
N ASP A 199 -8.05 15.18 -2.27
CA ASP A 199 -9.20 15.18 -3.18
C ASP A 199 -10.54 15.20 -2.42
N VAL A 200 -10.65 14.43 -1.34
CA VAL A 200 -11.87 14.37 -0.53
C VAL A 200 -12.05 15.64 0.30
N ASP A 201 -10.98 16.18 0.89
CA ASP A 201 -11.05 17.44 1.61
C ASP A 201 -11.47 18.59 0.66
N GLU A 202 -10.95 18.62 -0.57
CA GLU A 202 -11.38 19.57 -1.60
C GLU A 202 -12.88 19.43 -1.92
N ALA A 203 -13.38 18.20 -2.04
CA ALA A 203 -14.81 17.94 -2.25
C ALA A 203 -15.68 18.38 -1.06
N ASN A 204 -15.28 18.03 0.17
CA ASN A 204 -15.98 18.40 1.39
C ASN A 204 -16.05 19.93 1.54
N TYR A 205 -14.93 20.64 1.36
CA TYR A 205 -14.89 22.11 1.41
C TYR A 205 -15.69 22.76 0.27
N SER A 206 -15.68 22.17 -0.94
CA SER A 206 -16.49 22.65 -2.07
C SER A 206 -17.99 22.56 -1.77
N MET A 207 -18.45 21.45 -1.20
CA MET A 207 -19.87 21.29 -0.84
C MET A 207 -20.27 22.19 0.34
N ALA A 208 -19.42 22.31 1.35
CA ALA A 208 -19.65 23.22 2.47
C ALA A 208 -19.71 24.70 2.03
N SER A 209 -18.82 25.12 1.13
CA SER A 209 -18.82 26.49 0.58
C SER A 209 -20.05 26.76 -0.27
N LYS A 210 -20.45 25.83 -1.15
CA LYS A 210 -21.69 25.93 -1.94
C LYS A 210 -22.93 26.02 -1.05
N ASN A 211 -22.97 25.26 0.05
CA ASN A 211 -24.07 25.34 1.01
C ASN A 211 -24.16 26.73 1.67
N LYS A 212 -23.02 27.32 2.08
CA LYS A 212 -22.98 28.67 2.66
C LYS A 212 -23.30 29.77 1.66
N LEU A 213 -22.92 29.59 0.40
CA LEU A 213 -23.14 30.57 -0.68
C LEU A 213 -24.54 30.44 -1.31
N TRP A 214 -25.27 29.36 -1.03
CA TRP A 214 -26.58 29.09 -1.62
C TRP A 214 -27.55 30.27 -1.52
N PRO A 215 -27.72 30.95 -0.37
CA PRO A 215 -28.60 32.12 -0.28
C PRO A 215 -28.22 33.24 -1.25
N PHE A 216 -26.92 33.48 -1.44
CA PHE A 216 -26.45 34.50 -2.38
C PHE A 216 -26.69 34.10 -3.84
N THR A 217 -26.60 32.80 -4.16
CA THR A 217 -26.93 32.32 -5.52
C THR A 217 -28.43 32.48 -5.83
N VAL A 218 -29.30 32.21 -4.86
CA VAL A 218 -30.76 32.41 -5.01
C VAL A 218 -31.08 33.90 -5.18
N LEU A 219 -30.45 34.77 -4.41
CA LEU A 219 -30.61 36.23 -4.53
C LEU A 219 -30.09 36.77 -5.87
N ASP A 220 -29.06 36.14 -6.45
CA ASP A 220 -28.57 36.51 -7.78
C ASP A 220 -29.60 36.20 -8.88
N PHE A 221 -30.37 35.10 -8.75
CA PHE A 221 -31.49 34.81 -9.66
C PHE A 221 -32.67 35.78 -9.47
N GLU A 222 -32.96 36.19 -8.23
CA GLU A 222 -33.96 37.24 -7.95
C GLU A 222 -33.53 38.58 -8.59
N ARG A 223 -32.26 38.96 -8.44
CA ARG A 223 -31.72 40.16 -9.10
C ARG A 223 -31.82 40.08 -10.62
N ALA A 224 -31.57 38.92 -11.22
CA ALA A 224 -31.75 38.72 -12.66
C ALA A 224 -33.23 38.85 -13.08
N ALA A 225 -34.16 38.31 -12.29
CA ALA A 225 -35.60 38.44 -12.53
C ALA A 225 -36.08 39.90 -12.41
N LEU A 226 -35.59 40.66 -11.43
CA LEU A 226 -35.85 42.10 -11.29
C LEU A 226 -35.22 42.91 -12.44
N GLY A 227 -34.00 42.54 -12.86
CA GLY A 227 -33.34 43.15 -14.02
C GLY A 227 -34.12 42.92 -15.31
N ALA A 228 -34.72 41.74 -15.50
CA ALA A 228 -35.55 41.43 -16.66
C ALA A 228 -36.80 42.33 -16.76
N LEU A 229 -37.40 42.72 -15.63
CA LEU A 229 -38.51 43.69 -15.60
C LEU A 229 -38.07 45.11 -15.99
N GLN A 230 -36.79 45.45 -15.79
CA GLN A 230 -36.22 46.76 -16.12
C GLN A 230 -35.51 46.78 -17.48
N GLY A 231 -35.58 45.68 -18.25
CA GLY A 231 -34.98 45.57 -19.58
C GLY A 231 -33.48 45.24 -19.58
N ALA A 232 -32.90 44.81 -18.45
CA ALA A 232 -31.52 44.38 -18.37
C ALA A 232 -31.37 42.92 -18.84
N ILE A 233 -30.72 42.71 -19.98
CA ILE A 233 -30.41 41.39 -20.55
C ILE A 233 -28.93 41.09 -20.28
N ASN A 234 -28.57 40.76 -19.05
CA ASN A 234 -27.24 40.22 -18.77
C ASN A 234 -27.38 38.83 -18.16
N SER A 235 -27.15 37.81 -18.98
CA SER A 235 -26.92 36.43 -18.55
C SER A 235 -25.53 36.32 -17.93
N LYS A 236 -25.42 35.78 -16.72
CA LYS A 236 -24.12 35.38 -16.17
C LYS A 236 -23.70 34.06 -16.79
N THR A 237 -22.47 34.01 -17.28
CA THR A 237 -21.68 32.81 -17.51
C THR A 237 -21.37 32.16 -16.16
N ASP A 238 -21.52 30.84 -16.09
CA ASP A 238 -21.18 30.05 -14.90
C ASP A 238 -19.78 30.40 -14.40
N VAL A 239 -19.65 30.69 -13.11
CA VAL A 239 -18.36 30.66 -12.42
C VAL A 239 -18.00 29.18 -12.24
N ALA A 240 -17.64 28.55 -13.35
CA ALA A 240 -17.16 27.18 -13.39
C ALA A 240 -15.81 27.13 -12.68
N GLY A 241 -15.86 26.78 -11.39
CA GLY A 241 -14.70 26.32 -10.64
C GLY A 241 -13.95 25.26 -11.45
N ALA A 242 -12.64 25.46 -11.52
CA ALA A 242 -11.72 24.75 -12.39
C ALA A 242 -11.85 23.20 -12.35
N SER A 243 -11.95 22.61 -13.54
CA SER A 243 -11.33 21.35 -13.98
C SER A 243 -11.27 20.16 -13.00
N THR A 244 -12.43 19.60 -12.64
CA THR A 244 -12.52 18.29 -11.96
C THR A 244 -12.25 17.11 -12.92
N ALA A 245 -12.49 17.28 -14.22
CA ALA A 245 -12.36 16.21 -15.23
C ALA A 245 -10.91 15.82 -15.56
N SER A 246 -9.94 16.74 -15.44
CA SER A 246 -8.52 16.44 -15.73
C SER A 246 -7.81 15.67 -14.61
N LYS A 247 -8.34 15.70 -13.38
CA LYS A 247 -7.76 14.99 -12.22
C LYS A 247 -8.23 13.53 -12.12
N VAL A 248 -9.48 13.23 -12.50
CA VAL A 248 -10.05 11.86 -12.45
C VAL A 248 -9.29 10.90 -13.36
N ILE A 249 -8.80 11.36 -14.51
CA ILE A 249 -7.96 10.55 -15.42
C ILE A 249 -6.56 10.30 -14.80
N GLY A 250 -6.02 11.23 -14.01
CA GLY A 250 -4.75 11.06 -13.31
C GLY A 250 -4.83 10.11 -12.11
N GLY A 251 -5.91 10.16 -11.33
CA GLY A 251 -6.12 9.32 -10.16
C GLY A 251 -6.50 7.87 -10.51
N ALA A 252 -7.38 7.66 -11.49
CA ALA A 252 -7.81 6.31 -11.90
C ALA A 252 -6.69 5.53 -12.62
N LEU A 253 -5.85 6.21 -13.41
CA LEU A 253 -4.70 5.59 -14.08
C LEU A 253 -3.58 5.25 -13.08
N SER A 254 -3.36 6.07 -12.05
CA SER A 254 -2.37 5.80 -11.00
C SER A 254 -2.79 4.63 -10.09
N GLY A 255 -4.09 4.50 -9.78
CA GLY A 255 -4.61 3.39 -8.97
C GLY A 255 -4.57 2.04 -9.70
N ALA A 256 -4.90 2.00 -11.00
CA ALA A 256 -4.83 0.79 -11.81
C ALA A 256 -3.38 0.35 -12.12
N ALA A 257 -2.46 1.31 -12.33
CA ALA A 257 -1.05 1.01 -12.54
C ALA A 257 -0.33 0.54 -11.26
N MET A 258 -0.66 1.11 -10.10
CA MET A 258 -0.13 0.67 -8.80
C MET A 258 -0.64 -0.72 -8.40
N GLY A 259 -1.93 -1.02 -8.62
CA GLY A 259 -2.47 -2.37 -8.39
C GLY A 259 -1.79 -3.45 -9.25
N ALA A 260 -1.42 -3.10 -10.48
CA ALA A 260 -0.70 -4.00 -11.38
C ALA A 260 0.78 -4.18 -11.00
N MET A 261 1.48 -3.12 -10.55
CA MET A 261 2.88 -3.21 -10.13
C MET A 261 3.05 -4.01 -8.83
N VAL A 262 2.24 -3.72 -7.81
CA VAL A 262 2.21 -4.45 -6.54
C VAL A 262 1.78 -5.90 -6.77
N GLY A 263 0.72 -6.14 -7.55
CA GLY A 263 0.30 -7.50 -7.93
C GLY A 263 1.38 -8.29 -8.67
N SER A 264 2.17 -7.65 -9.55
CA SER A 264 3.22 -8.33 -10.31
C SER A 264 4.47 -8.66 -9.48
N GLN A 265 4.81 -7.84 -8.48
CA GLN A 265 5.96 -8.06 -7.60
C GLN A 265 5.73 -9.18 -6.58
N PHE A 266 4.48 -9.41 -6.16
CA PHE A 266 4.14 -10.48 -5.20
C PHE A 266 3.71 -11.80 -5.86
N THR A 267 3.36 -11.81 -7.15
CA THR A 267 2.87 -13.03 -7.82
C THR A 267 4.00 -13.84 -8.50
N GLN A 268 5.20 -13.29 -8.66
CA GLN A 268 6.28 -13.97 -9.40
C GLN A 268 6.96 -15.14 -8.63
N THR A 269 6.49 -15.48 -7.42
CA THR A 269 7.02 -16.62 -6.63
C THR A 269 5.95 -17.67 -6.28
N ALA A 270 4.72 -17.58 -6.79
CA ALA A 270 3.66 -18.55 -6.50
C ALA A 270 3.01 -19.12 -7.76
N ALA A 271 3.81 -19.67 -8.67
CA ALA A 271 3.32 -20.57 -9.70
C ALA A 271 3.51 -22.02 -9.24
N THR A 272 2.48 -22.61 -8.63
CA THR A 272 1.95 -23.97 -8.88
C THR A 272 1.08 -24.46 -7.73
N SER A 273 -0.24 -24.26 -7.82
CA SER A 273 -1.21 -25.27 -7.36
C SER A 273 -2.60 -24.95 -7.89
N THR A 274 -3.02 -25.77 -8.85
CA THR A 274 -4.37 -25.90 -9.41
C THR A 274 -5.41 -26.31 -8.36
N ALA A 275 -6.50 -25.55 -8.20
CA ALA A 275 -7.81 -26.02 -7.72
C ALA A 275 -8.92 -24.97 -8.01
N PRO A 276 -10.19 -25.37 -8.14
CA PRO A 276 -11.11 -24.84 -9.15
C PRO A 276 -11.93 -23.63 -8.72
N ALA A 277 -12.23 -22.79 -9.72
CA ALA A 277 -13.16 -21.68 -9.64
C ALA A 277 -14.57 -22.16 -9.29
N THR A 278 -15.11 -21.65 -8.18
CA THR A 278 -16.55 -21.64 -7.91
C THR A 278 -17.09 -20.24 -8.13
N THR A 279 -18.01 -20.18 -9.09
CA THR A 279 -18.78 -19.02 -9.53
C THR A 279 -19.64 -18.46 -8.40
N TYR A 280 -19.44 -17.20 -8.04
CA TYR A 280 -20.50 -16.33 -7.49
C TYR A 280 -20.44 -14.97 -8.19
N ALA A 281 -21.33 -14.83 -9.18
CA ALA A 281 -21.69 -13.55 -9.77
C ALA A 281 -22.76 -12.89 -8.88
N GLY A 282 -22.51 -11.67 -8.44
CA GLY A 282 -23.48 -10.88 -7.66
C GLY A 282 -22.89 -9.58 -7.15
N THR A 283 -22.88 -8.55 -8.01
CA THR A 283 -23.05 -7.12 -7.68
C THR A 283 -22.45 -6.60 -6.36
N GLY A 284 -21.30 -5.93 -6.46
CA GLY A 284 -20.70 -5.14 -5.39
C GLY A 284 -19.21 -4.91 -5.59
N ALA A 285 -18.83 -4.18 -6.64
CA ALA A 285 -17.43 -3.87 -6.90
C ALA A 285 -16.86 -2.97 -5.80
N GLY A 286 -15.79 -3.43 -5.14
CA GLY A 286 -14.76 -2.57 -4.56
C GLY A 286 -14.70 -2.44 -3.04
N VAL A 287 -14.62 -3.55 -2.30
CA VAL A 287 -14.09 -3.54 -0.92
C VAL A 287 -13.26 -4.80 -0.66
N GLY A 288 -12.03 -4.61 -0.16
CA GLY A 288 -11.42 -5.55 0.79
C GLY A 288 -10.52 -6.65 0.22
N ALA A 289 -9.35 -6.29 -0.32
CA ALA A 289 -8.18 -7.17 -0.29
C ALA A 289 -7.17 -6.63 0.73
N VAL A 290 -7.61 -6.49 1.99
CA VAL A 290 -6.68 -6.37 3.13
C VAL A 290 -6.30 -7.80 3.49
N LEU A 291 -5.18 -8.23 2.93
CA LEU A 291 -4.40 -9.35 3.42
C LEU A 291 -4.13 -9.14 4.91
N GLY A 292 -4.70 -10.02 5.72
CA GLY A 292 -4.36 -10.13 7.13
C GLY A 292 -2.89 -10.53 7.26
N ILE A 293 -2.05 -9.58 7.67
CA ILE A 293 -0.81 -9.91 8.34
C ILE A 293 -1.19 -10.23 9.78
N ALA A 294 -1.50 -11.51 10.00
CA ALA A 294 -1.61 -12.06 11.33
C ALA A 294 -0.29 -11.86 12.06
N ALA A 295 -0.38 -11.20 13.21
CA ALA A 295 0.65 -11.26 14.24
C ALA A 295 0.90 -12.73 14.60
N ALA A 296 2.10 -13.21 14.33
CA ALA A 296 2.65 -14.41 14.93
C ALA A 296 4.17 -14.21 15.12
N LEU A 297 4.51 -13.28 16.01
CA LEU A 297 5.78 -13.32 16.73
C LEU A 297 5.53 -14.15 17.99
N THR A 298 5.81 -15.45 17.88
CA THR A 298 6.16 -16.30 19.02
C THR A 298 7.20 -17.30 18.53
N TYR A 299 8.35 -17.24 19.21
CA TYR A 299 9.62 -17.95 19.03
C TYR A 299 10.59 -17.35 18.02
#